data_AF-A0A940E0E2-F1
#
_entry.id   AF-A0A940E0E2-F1
#
_cell.length_a   1.000
_cell.length_b   1.000
_cell.length_c   1.000
_cell.angle_alpha   90.00
_cell.angle_beta   90.00
_cell.angle_gamma   90.00
#
_symmetry.space_group_name_H-M   'P 1'
#
loop_
_entity.id
_entity.type
_entity.pdbx_description
1 polymer ?
#
loop_
_entity_poly.entity_id
_entity_poly.type
_entity_poly.pdbx_seq_one_letter_code
_entity_poly.pdbx_strand_id
1 'polypeptide(L)'
;MAQKQKEKEAIKIPISTFITDNENYIKQRLGIGITYDIGIRKMKVLERDVTVLYVNGLCDTAYIIQILEEMVDTNDVEHPGNKAAKIIENRLVHQQVSKADNMEDIVLQVLSGLIVIFVEGEEQAFIVDVRSYPGRTPQEPDTEKVVRGARDGFTENIVVNTALIRRRIRDERLRNEIIRVGQRSKSDICISYIEDVADLDLIKIIKKEIGSIDIDGLTMSDKTLEEFLVKQGYNPFPLVRYTERPDVAATHLLEGHVLIIVDTSPSVMITPTTYFHHVQHAEEYRQNPAVGTLLRWVRFTGIMASLFLLPFWLVFVFDPSLLPPRLAFIGPNEVTNIPIFLQIILGEIGVEFLRMASIHTPSSLSTALGLISAVLIGQIAIEVGLFVPEVILYIAVSVIGAYATPSYELGLANKVAKMMVIVATAVFHEIGFIVAITVIFLYMVSIRSLQTPYLWPFLPFDGGALMQIVIRPTVTGDKLRPSIVHPRNVRRQQENNK
;
A
#
# COMPACT_ATOMS: atom_id res chain seq x y z
N MET A 1 -14.32 19.17 40.23
CA MET A 1 -13.74 19.25 38.87
C MET A 1 -12.23 19.57 38.85
N ALA A 2 -11.49 19.47 39.97
CA ALA A 2 -10.04 19.74 40.02
C ALA A 2 -9.18 18.55 40.52
N GLN A 3 -9.75 17.34 40.61
CA GLN A 3 -9.07 16.14 41.11
C GLN A 3 -9.01 14.97 40.11
N LYS A 4 -9.44 15.17 38.85
CA LYS A 4 -9.49 14.14 37.80
C LYS A 4 -8.57 14.45 36.60
N GLN A 5 -7.48 15.16 36.84
CA GLN A 5 -6.42 15.44 35.86
C GLN A 5 -5.11 14.73 36.26
N LYS A 6 -5.23 13.55 36.89
CA LYS A 6 -4.13 12.65 37.28
C LYS A 6 -4.30 11.29 36.60
N GLU A 7 -4.44 11.28 35.28
CA GLU A 7 -4.35 10.03 34.49
C GLU A 7 -3.24 10.16 33.46
N LYS A 8 -2.18 9.36 33.69
CA LYS A 8 -0.92 9.21 32.94
C LYS A 8 0.04 10.42 32.98
N GLU A 9 0.61 10.68 34.16
CA GLU A 9 1.98 11.24 34.18
C GLU A 9 2.87 10.18 33.53
N ALA A 10 3.25 10.39 32.28
CA ALA A 10 4.25 9.58 31.62
C ALA A 10 5.52 9.60 32.47
N ILE A 11 6.11 8.44 32.73
CA ILE A 11 7.30 8.31 33.57
C ILE A 11 8.39 9.14 32.90
N LYS A 12 8.71 10.31 33.46
CA LYS A 12 9.79 11.16 32.96
C LYS A 12 11.10 10.42 33.19
N ILE A 13 11.69 9.92 32.12
CA ILE A 13 13.00 9.29 32.15
C ILE A 13 14.00 10.41 31.89
N PRO A 14 14.78 10.83 32.91
CA PRO A 14 15.73 11.92 32.75
C PRO A 14 16.87 11.51 31.81
N ILE A 15 17.51 12.50 31.20
CA ILE A 15 18.74 12.30 30.42
C ILE A 15 19.89 12.03 31.39
N SER A 16 20.64 10.95 31.17
CA SER A 16 21.84 10.62 31.94
C SER A 16 22.97 11.57 31.57
N THR A 17 23.84 11.89 32.52
CA THR A 17 25.09 12.62 32.26
C THR A 17 26.09 11.80 31.45
N PHE A 18 25.96 10.47 31.47
CA PHE A 18 26.75 9.56 30.64
C PHE A 18 26.06 9.32 29.29
N ILE A 19 26.69 9.74 28.18
CA ILE A 19 26.15 9.53 26.82
C ILE A 19 25.91 8.06 26.52
N THR A 20 26.76 7.18 27.06
CA THR A 20 26.66 5.74 26.82
C THR A 20 25.34 5.16 27.30
N ASP A 21 24.81 5.63 28.43
CA ASP A 21 23.50 5.22 28.94
C ASP A 21 22.36 5.70 28.03
N ASN A 22 22.43 6.97 27.62
CA ASN A 22 21.44 7.57 26.71
C ASN A 22 21.42 6.83 25.36
N GLU A 23 22.59 6.53 24.80
CA GLU A 23 22.69 5.77 23.56
C GLU A 23 22.11 4.37 23.69
N ASN A 24 22.43 3.64 24.76
CA ASN A 24 21.95 2.28 24.96
C ASN A 24 20.43 2.26 25.08
N TYR A 25 19.88 3.22 25.82
CA TYR A 25 18.44 3.42 25.93
C TYR A 25 17.78 3.67 24.56
N ILE A 26 18.32 4.60 23.77
CA ILE A 26 17.77 4.96 22.46
C ILE A 26 17.91 3.78 21.48
N LYS A 27 19.06 3.11 21.47
CA LYS A 27 19.29 1.92 20.62
C LYS A 27 18.26 0.83 20.89
N GLN A 28 17.99 0.55 22.16
CA GLN A 28 17.00 -0.44 22.55
C GLN A 28 15.58 0.01 22.20
N ARG A 29 15.22 1.26 22.53
CA ARG A 29 13.85 1.77 22.36
C ARG A 29 13.45 1.96 20.90
N LEU A 30 14.34 2.49 20.08
CA LEU A 30 14.13 2.72 18.65
C LEU A 30 14.53 1.53 17.76
N GLY A 31 15.12 0.48 18.33
CA GLY A 31 15.57 -0.70 17.58
C GLY A 31 16.72 -0.40 16.61
N ILE A 32 17.65 0.46 17.01
CA ILE A 32 18.79 0.85 16.17
C ILE A 32 19.72 -0.35 15.98
N GLY A 33 20.06 -0.65 14.73
CA GLY A 33 20.75 -1.87 14.31
C GLY A 33 19.81 -2.89 13.67
N ILE A 34 18.50 -2.78 13.93
CA ILE A 34 17.44 -3.49 13.20
C ILE A 34 16.84 -2.51 12.18
N THR A 35 16.37 -1.35 12.64
CA THR A 35 15.83 -0.32 11.76
C THR A 35 16.96 0.44 11.07
N TYR A 36 16.84 0.64 9.75
CA TYR A 36 17.82 1.30 8.91
C TYR A 36 17.71 2.83 8.90
N ASP A 37 16.51 3.34 9.13
CA ASP A 37 16.16 4.74 8.91
C ASP A 37 16.53 5.67 10.08
N ILE A 38 17.13 5.16 11.16
CA ILE A 38 17.58 5.98 12.29
C ILE A 38 19.11 5.95 12.35
N GLY A 39 19.71 7.14 12.30
CA GLY A 39 21.16 7.32 12.33
C GLY A 39 21.65 7.87 13.66
N ILE A 40 22.80 7.38 14.12
CA ILE A 40 23.58 7.96 15.23
C ILE A 40 24.94 8.36 14.68
N ARG A 41 25.31 9.63 14.83
CA ARG A 41 26.64 10.15 14.54
C ARG A 41 27.34 10.57 15.83
N LYS A 42 28.51 10.01 16.08
CA LYS A 42 29.37 10.37 17.22
C LYS A 42 30.55 11.22 16.77
N MET A 43 30.95 12.18 17.60
CA MET A 43 32.13 13.02 17.40
C MET A 43 32.65 13.57 18.72
N LYS A 44 33.85 14.13 18.71
CA LYS A 44 34.41 14.85 19.87
C LYS A 44 34.42 16.35 19.60
N VAL A 45 33.85 17.11 20.52
CA VAL A 45 33.83 18.58 20.51
C VAL A 45 34.27 19.08 21.87
N LEU A 46 35.31 19.91 21.91
CA LEU A 46 35.93 20.47 23.12
C LEU A 46 36.25 19.41 24.17
N GLU A 47 36.88 18.32 23.74
CA GLU A 47 37.23 17.13 24.55
C GLU A 47 36.03 16.36 25.15
N ARG A 48 34.80 16.72 24.79
CA ARG A 48 33.57 16.02 25.17
C ARG A 48 33.06 15.16 24.02
N ASP A 49 32.53 14.00 24.36
CA ASP A 49 31.80 13.19 23.40
C ASP A 49 30.46 13.87 23.10
N VAL A 50 30.11 13.94 21.82
CA VAL A 50 28.87 14.51 21.30
C VAL A 50 28.21 13.48 20.40
N THR A 51 26.91 13.26 20.61
CA THR A 51 26.12 12.30 19.84
C THR A 51 24.93 12.99 19.19
N VAL A 52 24.86 12.89 17.85
CA VAL A 52 23.76 13.41 17.04
C VAL A 52 22.87 12.26 16.59
N LEU A 53 21.58 12.35 16.89
CA LEU A 53 20.53 11.40 16.55
C LEU A 53 19.58 12.02 15.53
N TYR A 54 19.25 11.28 14.46
CA TYR A 54 18.45 11.77 13.35
C TYR A 54 17.69 10.64 12.64
N VAL A 55 16.68 10.99 11.85
CA VAL A 55 15.94 10.04 10.99
C VAL A 55 16.26 10.33 9.53
N ASN A 56 16.80 9.34 8.83
CA ASN A 56 17.10 9.39 7.42
C ASN A 56 15.83 9.70 6.61
N GLY A 57 15.93 10.67 5.69
CA GLY A 57 14.83 11.07 4.83
C GLY A 57 13.79 12.00 5.46
N LEU A 58 13.86 12.31 6.77
CA LEU A 58 13.03 13.35 7.40
C LEU A 58 13.81 14.64 7.73
N CYS A 59 15.13 14.60 7.62
CA CYS A 59 16.03 15.71 7.92
C CYS A 59 16.73 16.20 6.65
N ASP A 60 17.05 17.50 6.58
CA ASP A 60 17.90 18.03 5.53
C ASP A 60 19.38 17.79 5.82
N THR A 61 20.03 17.00 4.96
CA THR A 61 21.45 16.70 5.09
C THR A 61 22.32 17.96 4.99
N ALA A 62 21.94 18.97 4.19
CA ALA A 62 22.74 20.18 4.02
C ALA A 62 22.83 20.99 5.32
N TYR A 63 21.71 21.15 6.04
CA TYR A 63 21.69 21.82 7.34
C TYR A 63 22.42 21.00 8.42
N ILE A 64 22.29 19.68 8.41
CA ILE A 64 23.03 18.83 9.34
C ILE A 64 24.54 18.98 9.13
N ILE A 65 25.02 18.96 7.89
CA ILE A 65 26.46 19.13 7.58
C ILE A 65 26.95 20.48 8.11
N GLN A 66 26.24 21.57 7.84
CA GLN A 66 26.62 22.90 8.31
C GLN A 66 26.69 23.00 9.85
N ILE A 67 25.74 22.38 10.56
CA ILE A 67 25.76 22.31 12.03
C ILE A 67 26.98 21.51 12.53
N LEU A 68 27.26 20.37 11.89
CA LEU A 68 28.39 19.53 12.27
C LEU A 68 29.74 20.20 11.98
N GLU A 69 29.87 20.92 10.86
CA GLU A 69 31.08 21.68 10.51
C GLU A 69 31.38 22.75 11.58
N GLU A 70 30.40 23.60 11.91
CA GLU A 70 30.59 24.63 12.96
C GLU A 70 30.95 24.01 14.32
N MET A 71 30.38 22.85 14.66
CA MET A 71 30.75 22.11 15.88
C MET A 71 32.18 21.60 15.87
N VAL A 72 32.68 21.11 14.73
CA VAL A 72 34.07 20.63 14.62
C VAL A 72 35.04 21.80 14.67
N ASP A 73 34.77 22.87 13.92
CA ASP A 73 35.61 24.07 13.83
C ASP A 73 35.77 24.75 15.19
N THR A 74 34.78 24.61 16.08
CA THR A 74 34.84 25.08 17.47
C THR A 74 36.06 24.50 18.23
N ASN A 75 36.54 23.30 17.87
CA ASN A 75 37.74 22.70 18.48
C ASN A 75 39.02 23.51 18.24
N ASP A 76 39.10 24.20 17.11
CA ASP A 76 40.29 24.95 16.71
C ASP A 76 40.26 26.40 17.22
N VAL A 77 39.07 26.92 17.53
CA VAL A 77 38.84 28.33 17.89
C VAL A 77 38.70 28.53 19.40
N GLU A 78 38.11 27.56 20.11
CA GLU A 78 37.79 27.67 21.53
C GLU A 78 38.63 26.69 22.37
N HIS A 79 38.88 27.03 23.63
CA HIS A 79 39.63 26.15 24.53
C HIS A 79 38.70 25.18 25.28
N PRO A 80 39.09 23.90 25.42
CA PRO A 80 38.34 22.95 26.23
C PRO A 80 38.23 23.45 27.68
N GLY A 81 37.00 23.45 28.20
CA GLY A 81 36.71 23.92 29.55
C GLY A 81 35.30 23.53 30.01
N ASN A 82 34.96 23.87 31.26
CA ASN A 82 33.69 23.50 31.92
C ASN A 82 32.42 24.14 31.30
N LYS A 83 32.52 24.76 30.12
CA LYS A 83 31.40 25.43 29.42
C LYS A 83 31.14 24.86 28.03
N ALA A 84 31.67 23.67 27.70
CA ALA A 84 31.54 23.05 26.37
C ALA A 84 30.08 23.07 25.85
N ALA A 85 29.10 22.68 26.66
CA ALA A 85 27.70 22.68 26.25
C ALA A 85 27.13 24.08 25.93
N LYS A 86 27.52 25.12 26.68
CA LYS A 86 27.11 26.50 26.39
C LYS A 86 27.76 27.04 25.11
N ILE A 87 29.00 26.64 24.85
CA ILE A 87 29.69 26.99 23.61
C ILE A 87 28.99 26.31 22.44
N ILE A 88 28.73 25.00 22.54
CA ILE A 88 27.99 24.23 21.53
C ILE A 88 26.61 24.86 21.27
N GLU A 89 25.85 25.16 22.32
CA GLU A 89 24.53 25.82 22.20
C GLU A 89 24.60 27.14 21.42
N ASN A 90 25.59 27.98 21.73
CA ASN A 90 25.77 29.27 21.04
C ASN A 90 26.26 29.12 19.59
N ARG A 91 26.93 28.00 19.28
CA ARG A 91 27.44 27.66 17.95
C ARG A 91 26.45 26.84 17.12
N LEU A 92 25.29 26.49 17.67
CA LEU A 92 24.18 25.93 16.88
C LEU A 92 23.53 27.04 16.04
N VAL A 93 24.06 27.25 14.82
CA VAL A 93 23.62 28.32 13.91
C VAL A 93 22.29 27.98 13.22
N HIS A 94 21.23 27.76 14.02
CA HIS A 94 19.88 27.49 13.55
C HIS A 94 18.86 28.38 14.27
N GLN A 95 17.83 28.84 13.55
CA GLN A 95 16.80 29.74 14.10
C GLN A 95 15.95 29.12 15.24
N GLN A 96 15.85 27.79 15.26
CA GLN A 96 15.07 27.04 16.23
C GLN A 96 15.95 25.97 16.88
N VAL A 97 16.37 26.28 18.09
CA VAL A 97 17.09 25.40 19.01
C VAL A 97 16.32 25.40 20.33
N SER A 98 16.03 24.21 20.85
CA SER A 98 15.40 24.04 22.17
C SER A 98 16.16 23.02 23.00
N LYS A 99 15.90 23.00 24.30
CA LYS A 99 16.45 22.00 25.22
C LYS A 99 15.35 21.04 25.65
N ALA A 100 15.68 19.77 25.74
CA ALA A 100 14.86 18.76 26.40
C ALA A 100 15.66 18.10 27.52
N ASP A 101 14.96 17.75 28.60
CA ASP A 101 15.46 17.04 29.78
C ASP A 101 14.82 15.65 29.93
N ASN A 102 13.90 15.29 29.03
CA ASN A 102 13.12 14.06 29.06
C ASN A 102 13.36 13.22 27.81
N MET A 103 13.70 11.95 28.03
CA MET A 103 13.99 10.99 26.97
C MET A 103 12.77 10.66 26.09
N GLU A 104 11.55 10.72 26.64
CA GLU A 104 10.34 10.48 25.85
C GLU A 104 10.07 11.60 24.84
N ASP A 105 10.32 12.85 25.23
CA ASP A 105 10.22 13.99 24.32
C ASP A 105 11.28 13.87 23.22
N ILE A 106 12.52 13.52 23.57
CA ILE A 106 13.58 13.25 22.58
C ILE A 106 13.14 12.25 21.52
N VAL A 107 12.60 11.10 21.93
CA VAL A 107 12.14 10.06 20.99
C VAL A 107 11.08 10.64 20.04
N LEU A 108 10.11 11.38 20.56
CA LEU A 108 9.05 12.00 19.75
C LEU A 108 9.59 13.06 18.78
N GLN A 109 10.52 13.91 19.22
CA GLN A 109 11.12 14.96 18.38
C GLN A 109 11.94 14.35 17.24
N VAL A 110 12.75 13.32 17.53
CA VAL A 110 13.54 12.61 16.52
C VAL A 110 12.64 11.96 15.47
N LEU A 111 11.60 11.23 15.90
CA LEU A 111 10.63 10.60 15.00
C LEU A 111 9.79 11.62 14.22
N SER A 112 9.78 12.89 14.65
CA SER A 112 9.17 14.00 13.93
C SER A 112 10.11 14.64 12.90
N GLY A 113 11.36 14.19 12.80
CA GLY A 113 12.37 14.67 11.83
C GLY A 113 13.30 15.77 12.35
N LEU A 114 13.29 16.06 13.65
CA LEU A 114 14.27 16.97 14.27
C LEU A 114 15.55 16.19 14.59
N ILE A 115 16.70 16.86 14.63
CA ILE A 115 17.91 16.24 15.19
C ILE A 115 18.00 16.49 16.69
N VAL A 116 18.56 15.52 17.40
CA VAL A 116 18.85 15.65 18.84
C VAL A 116 20.33 15.46 19.07
N ILE A 117 20.90 16.35 19.87
CA ILE A 117 22.34 16.42 20.14
C ILE A 117 22.55 16.28 21.64
N PHE A 118 23.23 15.20 22.02
CA PHE A 118 23.68 14.93 23.38
C PHE A 118 25.12 15.37 23.56
N VAL A 119 25.45 15.94 24.72
CA VAL A 119 26.81 16.34 25.11
C VAL A 119 27.18 15.64 26.41
N GLU A 120 28.35 15.01 26.45
CA GLU A 120 28.82 14.27 27.63
C GLU A 120 28.93 15.17 28.86
N GLY A 121 28.31 14.73 29.96
CA GLY A 121 28.27 15.43 31.25
C GLY A 121 27.10 16.39 31.42
N GLU A 122 26.18 16.48 30.46
CA GLU A 122 24.98 17.33 30.54
C GLU A 122 23.71 16.51 30.75
N GLU A 123 22.77 17.05 31.54
CA GLU A 123 21.44 16.46 31.77
C GLU A 123 20.39 16.97 30.78
N GLN A 124 20.81 17.75 29.78
CA GLN A 124 19.94 18.34 28.76
C GLN A 124 20.50 18.03 27.37
N ALA A 125 19.61 17.68 26.43
CA ALA A 125 19.93 17.55 25.02
C ALA A 125 19.43 18.76 24.25
N PHE A 126 20.14 19.11 23.18
CA PHE A 126 19.72 20.15 22.25
C PHE A 126 18.89 19.53 21.12
N ILE A 127 17.76 20.14 20.81
CA ILE A 127 16.90 19.78 19.69
C ILE A 127 17.03 20.89 18.64
N VAL A 128 17.28 20.51 17.39
CA VAL A 128 17.39 21.45 16.27
C VAL A 128 16.42 21.07 15.17
N ASP A 129 15.61 22.04 14.73
CA ASP A 129 14.60 21.82 13.69
C ASP A 129 15.19 21.84 12.28
N VAL A 130 15.74 20.71 11.83
CA VAL A 130 16.24 20.54 10.45
C VAL A 130 15.24 19.79 9.56
N ARG A 131 13.95 19.80 9.91
CA ARG A 131 12.94 18.97 9.24
C ARG A 131 12.85 19.31 7.76
N SER A 132 13.11 18.31 6.94
CA SER A 132 12.85 18.33 5.51
C SER A 132 12.05 17.10 5.18
N TYR A 133 10.72 17.26 5.20
CA TYR A 133 9.85 16.16 4.82
C TYR A 133 9.98 15.93 3.31
N PRO A 134 10.02 14.67 2.85
CA PRO A 134 9.99 14.38 1.44
C PRO A 134 8.75 15.04 0.84
N GLY A 135 9.02 16.06 0.05
CA GLY A 135 8.05 16.84 -0.67
C GLY A 135 8.67 17.12 -2.01
N ARG A 136 8.31 16.34 -3.02
CA ARG A 136 8.26 16.90 -4.37
C ARG A 136 6.93 17.64 -4.52
N THR A 137 6.78 18.45 -5.56
CA THR A 137 5.48 18.56 -6.22
C THR A 137 4.99 17.14 -6.51
N PRO A 138 4.15 16.51 -5.66
CA PRO A 138 3.88 15.10 -5.82
C PRO A 138 2.94 14.99 -7.01
N GLN A 139 3.38 14.31 -8.08
CA GLN A 139 2.46 13.90 -9.12
C GLN A 139 1.48 12.92 -8.49
N GLU A 140 0.22 13.08 -8.84
CA GLU A 140 -0.85 12.22 -8.32
C GLU A 140 -0.57 10.76 -8.74
N PRO A 141 -0.71 9.77 -7.83
CA PRO A 141 -0.56 8.35 -8.17
C PRO A 141 -1.36 8.01 -9.43
N ASP A 142 -0.75 7.32 -10.38
CA ASP A 142 -1.41 7.08 -11.66
C ASP A 142 -2.49 5.99 -11.54
N THR A 143 -2.27 5.02 -10.66
CA THR A 143 -3.17 3.88 -10.46
C THR A 143 -4.24 4.11 -9.39
N GLU A 144 -3.97 4.94 -8.37
CA GLU A 144 -4.89 5.19 -7.24
C GLU A 144 -5.27 6.68 -7.09
N LYS A 145 -5.88 7.24 -8.14
CA LYS A 145 -6.39 8.62 -8.21
C LYS A 145 -7.60 8.85 -7.30
N VAL A 146 -7.69 10.05 -6.77
CA VAL A 146 -8.66 10.37 -5.69
C VAL A 146 -9.06 11.83 -5.74
N VAL A 147 -10.33 12.11 -5.42
CA VAL A 147 -10.87 13.47 -5.60
C VAL A 147 -10.35 14.42 -4.50
N ARG A 148 -10.16 13.93 -3.27
CA ARG A 148 -9.75 14.75 -2.12
C ARG A 148 -8.87 14.00 -1.16
N GLY A 149 -7.62 14.40 -0.93
CA GLY A 149 -6.74 13.82 0.10
C GLY A 149 -5.28 13.87 -0.32
N ALA A 150 -4.43 13.06 0.32
CA ALA A 150 -3.00 13.11 0.09
C ALA A 150 -2.66 12.73 -1.37
N ARG A 151 -1.89 13.59 -2.04
CA ARG A 151 -1.41 13.36 -3.42
C ARG A 151 0.02 12.86 -3.48
N ASP A 152 0.68 12.74 -2.33
CA ASP A 152 2.00 12.14 -2.26
C ASP A 152 1.91 10.65 -2.64
N GLY A 153 2.60 10.30 -3.72
CA GLY A 153 2.89 8.93 -4.11
C GLY A 153 4.28 8.51 -3.65
N PHE A 154 4.49 7.21 -3.57
CA PHE A 154 5.83 6.64 -3.47
C PHE A 154 6.66 6.97 -4.71
N THR A 155 7.98 6.83 -4.56
CA THR A 155 8.98 7.11 -5.60
C THR A 155 9.92 5.93 -5.72
N GLU A 156 10.82 5.93 -6.70
CA GLU A 156 11.82 4.89 -6.90
C GLU A 156 12.91 4.87 -5.81
N ASN A 157 12.89 5.79 -4.84
CA ASN A 157 13.87 5.89 -3.78
C ASN A 157 13.35 5.31 -2.45
N ILE A 158 14.01 4.25 -1.96
CA ILE A 158 13.65 3.54 -0.73
C ILE A 158 13.74 4.40 0.54
N VAL A 159 14.69 5.33 0.62
CA VAL A 159 14.87 6.24 1.77
C VAL A 159 13.70 7.23 1.83
N VAL A 160 13.28 7.74 0.68
CA VAL A 160 12.09 8.60 0.58
C VAL A 160 10.82 7.84 0.95
N ASN A 161 10.64 6.62 0.47
CA ASN A 161 9.45 5.82 0.73
C ASN A 161 9.31 5.46 2.22
N THR A 162 10.39 5.05 2.87
CA THR A 162 10.40 4.78 4.32
C THR A 162 10.10 6.04 5.13
N ALA A 163 10.65 7.19 4.74
CA ALA A 163 10.35 8.48 5.37
C ALA A 163 8.88 8.92 5.20
N LEU A 164 8.27 8.69 4.03
CA LEU A 164 6.84 8.98 3.79
C LEU A 164 5.92 8.17 4.71
N ILE A 165 6.29 6.93 5.02
CA ILE A 165 5.61 6.07 6.00
C ILE A 165 5.84 6.61 7.42
N ARG A 166 7.10 6.89 7.79
CA ARG A 166 7.49 7.40 9.12
C ARG A 166 6.82 8.74 9.46
N ARG A 167 6.63 9.60 8.46
CA ARG A 167 5.90 10.88 8.62
C ARG A 167 4.47 10.69 9.13
N ARG A 168 3.84 9.58 8.77
CA ARG A 168 2.47 9.20 9.21
C ARG A 168 2.49 8.38 10.49
N ILE A 169 3.47 7.48 10.66
CA ILE A 169 3.63 6.61 11.82
C ILE A 169 4.92 6.98 12.56
N ARG A 170 4.77 7.80 13.60
CA ARG A 170 5.87 8.21 14.50
C ARG A 170 5.99 7.29 15.71
N ASP A 171 5.75 6.00 15.50
CA ASP A 171 5.83 5.01 16.56
C ASP A 171 7.28 4.48 16.68
N GLU A 172 7.79 4.44 17.90
CA GLU A 172 9.12 3.95 18.25
C GLU A 172 9.32 2.46 17.93
N ARG A 173 8.23 1.70 17.70
CA ARG A 173 8.22 0.26 17.37
C ARG A 173 8.11 -0.03 15.88
N LEU A 174 8.02 0.99 15.03
CA LEU A 174 8.08 0.81 13.58
C LEU A 174 9.51 0.40 13.18
N ARG A 175 9.66 -0.78 12.59
CA ARG A 175 10.94 -1.35 12.13
C ARG A 175 11.00 -1.30 10.61
N ASN A 176 12.11 -0.79 10.08
CA ASN A 176 12.43 -0.77 8.66
C ASN A 176 13.74 -1.56 8.45
N GLU A 177 13.63 -2.85 8.14
CA GLU A 177 14.79 -3.75 8.01
C GLU A 177 15.23 -3.89 6.56
N ILE A 178 16.51 -3.61 6.27
CA ILE A 178 17.06 -3.77 4.92
C ILE A 178 17.71 -5.15 4.76
N ILE A 179 17.36 -5.82 3.67
CA ILE A 179 17.97 -7.05 3.16
C ILE A 179 18.41 -6.81 1.72
N ARG A 180 19.57 -7.32 1.36
CA ARG A 180 20.15 -7.16 0.02
C ARG A 180 20.02 -8.45 -0.78
N VAL A 181 19.49 -8.38 -1.99
CA VAL A 181 19.21 -9.55 -2.85
C VAL A 181 19.81 -9.37 -4.25
N GLY A 182 20.27 -10.48 -4.83
CA GLY A 182 20.85 -10.54 -6.17
C GLY A 182 22.38 -10.50 -6.16
N GLN A 183 23.01 -11.36 -6.96
CA GLN A 183 24.47 -11.49 -7.00
C GLN A 183 25.16 -10.26 -7.61
N ARG A 184 24.56 -9.70 -8.68
CA ARG A 184 25.08 -8.55 -9.44
C ARG A 184 24.34 -7.27 -9.09
N SER A 185 23.00 -7.26 -9.14
CA SER A 185 22.23 -6.04 -8.87
C SER A 185 22.37 -5.60 -7.42
N LYS A 186 22.47 -6.58 -6.49
CA LYS A 186 22.53 -6.36 -5.05
C LYS A 186 21.52 -5.30 -4.62
N SER A 187 20.28 -5.50 -5.02
CA SER A 187 19.17 -4.56 -4.82
C SER A 187 18.78 -4.56 -3.35
N ASP A 188 18.49 -3.38 -2.81
CA ASP A 188 18.07 -3.21 -1.42
C ASP A 188 16.55 -3.38 -1.30
N ILE A 189 16.13 -4.19 -0.33
CA ILE A 189 14.73 -4.47 -0.03
C ILE A 189 14.49 -4.11 1.44
N CYS A 190 13.51 -3.26 1.71
CA CYS A 190 13.10 -2.88 3.06
C CYS A 190 11.82 -3.62 3.45
N ILE A 191 11.88 -4.35 4.57
CA ILE A 191 10.73 -4.96 5.22
C ILE A 191 10.28 -4.01 6.32
N SER A 192 9.08 -3.45 6.19
CA SER A 192 8.50 -2.50 7.15
C SER A 192 7.34 -3.13 7.92
N TYR A 193 7.38 -3.05 9.25
CA TYR A 193 6.34 -3.60 10.14
C TYR A 193 6.36 -2.92 11.52
N ILE A 194 5.27 -3.03 12.27
CA ILE A 194 5.20 -2.55 13.67
C ILE A 194 5.36 -3.76 14.60
N GLU A 195 6.42 -3.77 15.42
CA GLU A 195 6.87 -4.95 16.19
C GLU A 195 5.83 -5.53 17.18
N ASP A 196 4.99 -4.69 17.77
CA ASP A 196 3.94 -5.09 18.73
C ASP A 196 2.57 -5.33 18.09
N VAL A 197 2.44 -5.10 16.78
CA VAL A 197 1.20 -5.33 16.04
C VAL A 197 1.35 -6.51 15.09
N ALA A 198 2.43 -6.56 14.30
CA ALA A 198 2.63 -7.55 13.25
C ALA A 198 2.90 -8.96 13.79
N ASP A 199 2.56 -9.96 12.99
CA ASP A 199 2.89 -11.36 13.25
C ASP A 199 4.38 -11.63 12.99
N LEU A 200 5.11 -11.99 14.04
CA LEU A 200 6.54 -12.29 13.97
C LEU A 200 6.85 -13.55 13.16
N ASP A 201 5.93 -14.51 13.09
CA ASP A 201 6.16 -15.73 12.32
C ASP A 201 6.03 -15.47 10.82
N LEU A 202 5.09 -14.61 10.42
CA LEU A 202 5.01 -14.09 9.05
C LEU A 202 6.31 -13.37 8.66
N ILE A 203 6.83 -12.49 9.52
CA ILE A 203 8.07 -11.76 9.28
C ILE A 203 9.25 -12.73 9.07
N LYS A 204 9.34 -13.79 9.90
CA LYS A 204 10.39 -14.82 9.72
C LYS A 204 10.26 -15.55 8.38
N ILE A 205 9.04 -15.87 7.96
CA ILE A 205 8.78 -16.51 6.65
C ILE A 205 9.24 -15.59 5.53
N ILE A 206 8.82 -14.33 5.54
CA ILE A 206 9.21 -13.33 4.51
C ILE A 206 10.74 -13.20 4.45
N LYS A 207 11.41 -13.02 5.61
CA LYS A 207 12.87 -12.92 5.65
C LYS A 207 13.56 -14.17 5.11
N LYS A 208 13.04 -15.35 5.45
CA LYS A 208 13.59 -16.63 4.99
C LYS A 208 13.45 -16.77 3.47
N GLU A 209 12.27 -16.50 2.93
CA GLU A 209 12.03 -16.61 1.49
C GLU A 209 12.89 -15.59 0.72
N ILE A 210 12.91 -14.30 1.14
CA ILE A 210 13.75 -13.26 0.52
C ILE A 210 15.24 -13.60 0.61
N GLY A 211 15.71 -14.07 1.77
CA GLY A 211 17.12 -14.45 1.96
C GLY A 211 17.55 -15.70 1.19
N SER A 212 16.60 -16.50 0.70
CA SER A 212 16.86 -17.70 -0.10
C SER A 212 16.92 -17.43 -1.62
N ILE A 213 16.64 -16.19 -2.04
CA ILE A 213 16.63 -15.81 -3.46
C ILE A 213 18.06 -15.74 -3.97
N ASP A 214 18.40 -16.64 -4.89
CA ASP A 214 19.70 -16.65 -5.59
C ASP A 214 19.50 -16.43 -7.09
N ILE A 215 19.72 -15.18 -7.53
CA ILE A 215 19.60 -14.74 -8.92
C ILE A 215 20.66 -13.69 -9.26
N ASP A 216 20.92 -13.46 -10.56
CA ASP A 216 21.83 -12.40 -11.00
C ASP A 216 21.38 -11.00 -10.54
N GLY A 217 20.08 -10.70 -10.62
CA GLY A 217 19.56 -9.43 -10.12
C GLY A 217 18.06 -9.23 -10.28
N LEU A 218 17.52 -8.26 -9.53
CA LEU A 218 16.11 -7.86 -9.53
C LEU A 218 15.86 -6.67 -10.46
N THR A 219 16.02 -6.86 -11.77
CA THR A 219 15.89 -5.76 -12.76
C THR A 219 14.46 -5.26 -12.94
N MET A 220 13.45 -6.13 -12.77
CA MET A 220 12.03 -5.74 -12.76
C MET A 220 11.53 -5.44 -11.33
N SER A 221 12.46 -5.11 -10.41
CA SER A 221 12.20 -4.64 -9.04
C SER A 221 11.23 -5.52 -8.22
N ASP A 222 10.05 -4.99 -7.90
CA ASP A 222 9.03 -5.59 -7.04
C ASP A 222 8.35 -6.83 -7.64
N LYS A 223 8.08 -6.86 -8.96
CA LYS A 223 7.41 -8.02 -9.58
C LYS A 223 8.25 -9.29 -9.55
N THR A 224 9.55 -9.18 -9.82
CA THR A 224 10.47 -10.33 -9.71
C THR A 224 10.55 -10.82 -8.27
N LEU A 225 10.59 -9.90 -7.30
CA LEU A 225 10.58 -10.26 -5.89
C LEU A 225 9.29 -10.99 -5.49
N GLU A 226 8.13 -10.51 -5.96
CA GLU A 226 6.83 -11.15 -5.73
C GLU A 226 6.86 -12.62 -6.18
N GLU A 227 7.31 -12.90 -7.40
CA GLU A 227 7.33 -14.26 -7.95
C GLU A 227 8.14 -15.24 -7.10
N PHE A 228 9.29 -14.81 -6.57
CA PHE A 228 10.09 -15.62 -5.65
C PHE A 228 9.46 -15.76 -4.26
N LEU A 229 8.85 -14.68 -3.75
CA LEU A 229 8.28 -14.63 -2.41
C LEU A 229 7.04 -15.53 -2.28
N VAL A 230 6.10 -15.41 -3.22
CA VAL A 230 4.81 -16.12 -3.14
C VAL A 230 4.73 -17.36 -4.02
N LYS A 231 5.69 -17.57 -4.93
CA LYS A 231 5.77 -18.74 -5.84
C LYS A 231 4.46 -18.97 -6.60
N GLN A 232 3.87 -17.88 -7.09
CA GLN A 232 2.51 -17.84 -7.64
C GLN A 232 2.31 -18.73 -8.88
N GLY A 233 3.36 -18.99 -9.67
CA GLY A 233 3.27 -19.80 -10.90
C GLY A 233 2.29 -19.19 -11.91
N TYR A 234 1.43 -20.03 -12.50
CA TYR A 234 0.42 -19.60 -13.49
C TYR A 234 -0.90 -19.11 -12.86
N ASN A 235 -0.96 -18.92 -11.55
CA ASN A 235 -2.16 -18.39 -10.91
C ASN A 235 -2.39 -16.93 -11.34
N PRO A 236 -3.54 -16.59 -11.96
CA PRO A 236 -3.80 -15.22 -12.39
C PRO A 236 -4.20 -14.29 -11.23
N PHE A 237 -4.67 -14.84 -10.09
CA PHE A 237 -5.13 -14.02 -8.96
C PHE A 237 -3.94 -13.46 -8.16
N PRO A 238 -3.93 -12.15 -7.86
CA PRO A 238 -2.83 -11.53 -7.14
C PRO A 238 -2.76 -12.03 -5.70
N LEU A 239 -1.54 -12.34 -5.25
CA LEU A 239 -1.25 -12.75 -3.87
C LEU A 239 -0.67 -11.63 -3.01
N VAL A 240 -0.30 -10.51 -3.64
CA VAL A 240 0.21 -9.30 -3.00
C VAL A 240 -0.56 -8.10 -3.55
N ARG A 241 -0.88 -7.11 -2.70
CA ARG A 241 -1.45 -5.83 -3.14
C ARG A 241 -0.34 -4.81 -3.30
N TYR A 242 -0.27 -4.16 -4.46
CA TYR A 242 0.56 -2.99 -4.68
C TYR A 242 -0.18 -1.70 -4.29
N THR A 243 0.55 -0.75 -3.72
CA THR A 243 0.06 0.60 -3.43
C THR A 243 1.11 1.62 -3.83
N GLU A 244 0.72 2.66 -4.55
CA GLU A 244 1.55 3.85 -4.79
C GLU A 244 1.37 4.88 -3.66
N ARG A 245 0.44 4.63 -2.74
CA ARG A 245 -0.03 5.57 -1.73
C ARG A 245 0.56 5.31 -0.34
N PRO A 246 1.28 6.27 0.28
CA PRO A 246 1.82 6.09 1.62
C PRO A 246 0.76 6.10 2.73
N ASP A 247 -0.41 6.73 2.53
CA ASP A 247 -1.52 6.68 3.49
C ASP A 247 -2.16 5.29 3.57
N VAL A 248 -2.31 4.61 2.43
CA VAL A 248 -2.79 3.22 2.36
C VAL A 248 -1.79 2.27 3.02
N ALA A 249 -0.51 2.42 2.70
CA ALA A 249 0.58 1.66 3.33
C ALA A 249 0.59 1.83 4.87
N ALA A 250 0.55 3.06 5.35
CA ALA A 250 0.51 3.34 6.80
C ALA A 250 -0.73 2.74 7.48
N THR A 251 -1.88 2.79 6.81
CA THR A 251 -3.11 2.18 7.34
C THR A 251 -2.91 0.67 7.52
N HIS A 252 -2.38 -0.03 6.52
CA HIS A 252 -2.16 -1.47 6.61
C HIS A 252 -1.08 -1.86 7.65
N LEU A 253 -0.03 -1.05 7.85
CA LEU A 253 0.89 -1.26 8.97
C LEU A 253 0.17 -1.19 10.34
N LEU A 254 -0.74 -0.23 10.51
CA LEU A 254 -1.55 -0.10 11.73
C LEU A 254 -2.55 -1.25 11.89
N GLU A 255 -2.94 -1.91 10.80
CA GLU A 255 -3.78 -3.11 10.81
C GLU A 255 -3.00 -4.38 11.20
N GLY A 256 -1.67 -4.38 11.02
CA GLY A 256 -0.79 -5.50 11.33
C GLY A 256 -0.18 -6.19 10.11
N HIS A 257 -0.35 -5.63 8.92
CA HIS A 257 0.30 -6.11 7.70
C HIS A 257 1.80 -5.80 7.72
N VAL A 258 2.55 -6.57 6.93
CA VAL A 258 3.97 -6.37 6.64
C VAL A 258 4.10 -5.79 5.25
N LEU A 259 4.83 -4.69 5.13
CA LEU A 259 5.11 -4.05 3.86
C LEU A 259 6.50 -4.43 3.36
N ILE A 260 6.63 -4.57 2.04
CA ILE A 260 7.90 -4.82 1.37
C ILE A 260 8.11 -3.70 0.35
N ILE A 261 9.23 -3.00 0.48
CA ILE A 261 9.62 -1.88 -0.36
C ILE A 261 10.88 -2.30 -1.10
N VAL A 262 10.85 -2.28 -2.43
CA VAL A 262 12.01 -2.61 -3.26
C VAL A 262 12.59 -1.31 -3.79
N ASP A 263 13.90 -1.12 -3.64
CA ASP A 263 14.57 0.02 -4.26
C ASP A 263 14.36 0.00 -5.78
N THR A 264 14.24 1.17 -6.40
CA THR A 264 13.86 1.37 -7.82
C THR A 264 12.37 1.17 -8.20
N SER A 265 11.49 0.79 -7.26
CA SER A 265 10.03 0.74 -7.53
C SER A 265 9.28 1.93 -6.91
N PRO A 266 8.37 2.60 -7.66
CA PRO A 266 7.47 3.62 -7.13
C PRO A 266 6.25 3.03 -6.41
N SER A 267 6.24 1.73 -6.13
CA SER A 267 5.13 1.04 -5.45
C SER A 267 5.62 0.25 -4.24
N VAL A 268 4.72 0.02 -3.28
CA VAL A 268 4.97 -0.79 -2.09
C VAL A 268 4.06 -2.00 -2.07
N MET A 269 4.63 -3.17 -1.79
CA MET A 269 3.93 -4.44 -1.64
C MET A 269 3.34 -4.56 -0.24
N ILE A 270 2.06 -4.88 -0.15
CA ILE A 270 1.33 -5.13 1.10
C ILE A 270 1.10 -6.63 1.24
N THR A 271 1.49 -7.19 2.39
CA THR A 271 1.38 -8.62 2.67
C THR A 271 0.91 -8.88 4.12
N PRO A 272 0.17 -9.96 4.39
CA PRO A 272 -0.51 -10.82 3.43
C PRO A 272 -1.83 -10.17 2.97
N THR A 273 -2.36 -10.57 1.81
CA THR A 273 -3.61 -9.99 1.28
C THR A 273 -4.64 -11.05 0.89
N THR A 274 -5.90 -10.65 0.98
CA THR A 274 -7.05 -11.45 0.55
C THR A 274 -7.72 -10.80 -0.65
N TYR A 275 -8.58 -11.54 -1.36
CA TYR A 275 -9.38 -11.00 -2.46
C TYR A 275 -10.08 -9.67 -2.07
N PHE A 276 -10.61 -9.61 -0.84
CA PHE A 276 -11.34 -8.44 -0.36
C PHE A 276 -10.44 -7.23 -0.10
N HIS A 277 -9.14 -7.42 0.13
CA HIS A 277 -8.22 -6.29 0.18
C HIS A 277 -8.13 -5.61 -1.18
N HIS A 278 -8.14 -6.36 -2.31
CA HIS A 278 -7.99 -5.80 -3.66
C HIS A 278 -9.21 -5.00 -4.16
N VAL A 279 -10.39 -5.25 -3.62
CA VAL A 279 -11.62 -4.54 -4.01
C VAL A 279 -11.84 -3.24 -3.21
N GLN A 280 -11.03 -2.98 -2.18
CA GLN A 280 -11.08 -1.74 -1.41
C GLN A 280 -10.27 -0.61 -2.06
N HIS A 281 -10.70 0.63 -1.86
CA HIS A 281 -10.02 1.82 -2.39
C HIS A 281 -10.09 2.98 -1.38
N ALA A 282 -9.06 3.82 -1.41
CA ALA A 282 -8.91 4.94 -0.48
C ALA A 282 -10.08 5.93 -0.51
N GLU A 283 -10.68 6.17 -1.70
CA GLU A 283 -11.78 7.13 -1.86
C GLU A 283 -12.98 6.85 -0.94
N GLU A 284 -13.29 5.57 -0.68
CA GLU A 284 -14.40 5.19 0.22
C GLU A 284 -14.17 5.68 1.66
N TYR A 285 -12.90 5.70 2.07
CA TYR A 285 -12.50 6.09 3.42
C TYR A 285 -12.45 7.59 3.62
N ARG A 286 -12.57 8.37 2.54
CA ARG A 286 -12.56 9.84 2.59
C ARG A 286 -13.92 10.49 2.54
N GLN A 287 -14.93 9.73 2.18
CA GLN A 287 -16.32 10.17 2.26
C GLN A 287 -16.88 9.91 3.67
N ASN A 288 -18.09 10.37 3.95
CA ASN A 288 -18.79 9.92 5.16
C ASN A 288 -19.15 8.41 5.03
N PRO A 289 -19.42 7.70 6.15
CA PRO A 289 -19.66 6.25 6.09
C PRO A 289 -20.80 5.84 5.16
N ALA A 290 -21.88 6.63 5.07
CA ALA A 290 -23.02 6.35 4.20
C ALA A 290 -22.66 6.43 2.71
N VAL A 291 -22.05 7.55 2.27
CA VAL A 291 -21.60 7.73 0.87
C VAL A 291 -20.48 6.75 0.54
N GLY A 292 -19.54 6.52 1.46
CA GLY A 292 -18.50 5.51 1.29
C GLY A 292 -19.06 4.09 1.09
N THR A 293 -20.12 3.73 1.82
CA THR A 293 -20.83 2.46 1.64
C THR A 293 -21.54 2.39 0.28
N LEU A 294 -22.19 3.47 -0.14
CA LEU A 294 -22.80 3.53 -1.47
C LEU A 294 -21.77 3.33 -2.60
N LEU A 295 -20.63 4.03 -2.53
CA LEU A 295 -19.53 3.87 -3.49
C LEU A 295 -19.03 2.43 -3.53
N ARG A 296 -18.95 1.78 -2.36
CA ARG A 296 -18.56 0.38 -2.26
C ARG A 296 -19.56 -0.55 -2.93
N TRP A 297 -20.86 -0.32 -2.77
CA TRP A 297 -21.89 -1.11 -3.44
C TRP A 297 -21.84 -0.94 -4.95
N VAL A 298 -21.70 0.30 -5.45
CA VAL A 298 -21.52 0.58 -6.88
C VAL A 298 -20.29 -0.15 -7.44
N ARG A 299 -19.21 -0.21 -6.66
CA ARG A 299 -18.03 -0.98 -7.06
C ARG A 299 -18.31 -2.47 -7.12
N PHE A 300 -18.91 -3.04 -6.06
CA PHE A 300 -19.20 -4.47 -6.03
C PHE A 300 -20.14 -4.88 -7.16
N THR A 301 -21.18 -4.09 -7.46
CA THR A 301 -22.04 -4.35 -8.61
C THR A 301 -21.29 -4.21 -9.93
N GLY A 302 -20.40 -3.22 -10.07
CA GLY A 302 -19.53 -3.07 -11.24
C GLY A 302 -18.60 -4.28 -11.46
N ILE A 303 -17.93 -4.76 -10.41
CA ILE A 303 -17.06 -5.94 -10.47
C ILE A 303 -17.87 -7.19 -10.83
N MET A 304 -19.02 -7.41 -10.19
CA MET A 304 -19.91 -8.54 -10.51
C MET A 304 -20.45 -8.48 -11.94
N ALA A 305 -20.87 -7.29 -12.40
CA ALA A 305 -21.31 -7.09 -13.77
C ALA A 305 -20.17 -7.34 -14.76
N SER A 306 -18.95 -6.90 -14.45
CA SER A 306 -17.80 -7.13 -15.30
C SER A 306 -17.55 -8.62 -15.53
N LEU A 307 -17.64 -9.44 -14.48
CA LEU A 307 -17.32 -10.87 -14.53
C LEU A 307 -18.45 -11.71 -15.13
N PHE A 308 -19.69 -11.46 -14.68
CA PHE A 308 -20.79 -12.38 -14.87
C PHE A 308 -21.82 -11.91 -15.89
N LEU A 309 -22.00 -10.60 -16.11
CA LEU A 309 -23.10 -10.08 -16.92
C LEU A 309 -23.11 -10.68 -18.33
N LEU A 310 -21.96 -10.66 -19.01
CA LEU A 310 -21.82 -11.11 -20.39
C LEU A 310 -22.00 -12.63 -20.54
N PRO A 311 -21.29 -13.50 -19.79
CA PRO A 311 -21.53 -14.95 -19.87
C PRO A 311 -22.92 -15.35 -19.36
N PHE A 312 -23.48 -14.65 -18.38
CA PHE A 312 -24.84 -14.90 -17.92
C PHE A 312 -25.88 -14.53 -18.99
N TRP A 313 -25.69 -13.41 -19.69
CA TRP A 313 -26.54 -13.07 -20.85
C TRP A 313 -26.43 -14.12 -21.96
N LEU A 314 -25.23 -14.63 -22.24
CA LEU A 314 -25.01 -15.69 -23.23
C LEU A 314 -25.81 -16.98 -22.93
N VAL A 315 -26.02 -17.32 -21.66
CA VAL A 315 -26.89 -18.46 -21.27
C VAL A 315 -28.32 -18.26 -21.80
N PHE A 316 -28.89 -17.06 -21.66
CA PHE A 316 -30.25 -16.78 -22.15
C PHE A 316 -30.35 -16.69 -23.67
N VAL A 317 -29.25 -16.36 -24.35
CA VAL A 317 -29.18 -16.43 -25.81
C VAL A 317 -29.29 -17.87 -26.29
N PHE A 318 -28.68 -18.81 -25.56
CA PHE A 318 -28.73 -20.23 -25.87
C PHE A 318 -30.04 -20.90 -25.45
N ASP A 319 -30.56 -20.56 -24.27
CA ASP A 319 -31.85 -21.03 -23.79
C ASP A 319 -32.75 -19.86 -23.34
N PRO A 320 -33.52 -19.28 -24.28
CA PRO A 320 -34.47 -18.22 -23.96
C PRO A 320 -35.62 -18.67 -23.04
N SER A 321 -35.87 -19.98 -22.89
CA SER A 321 -36.96 -20.49 -22.05
C SER A 321 -36.73 -20.26 -20.55
N LEU A 322 -35.48 -20.00 -20.17
CA LEU A 322 -35.09 -19.64 -18.80
C LEU A 322 -35.58 -18.23 -18.41
N LEU A 323 -35.94 -17.38 -19.38
CA LEU A 323 -36.43 -16.03 -19.11
C LEU A 323 -37.93 -16.04 -18.75
N PRO A 324 -38.33 -15.38 -17.64
CA PRO A 324 -39.73 -15.11 -17.37
C PRO A 324 -40.38 -14.33 -18.54
N PRO A 325 -41.68 -14.50 -18.82
CA PRO A 325 -42.34 -13.82 -19.95
C PRO A 325 -42.20 -12.29 -19.97
N ARG A 326 -42.06 -11.67 -18.78
CA ARG A 326 -41.86 -10.22 -18.64
C ARG A 326 -40.47 -9.74 -19.10
N LEU A 327 -39.51 -10.65 -19.21
CA LEU A 327 -38.12 -10.40 -19.58
C LEU A 327 -37.74 -11.04 -20.94
N ALA A 328 -38.74 -11.54 -21.69
CA ALA A 328 -38.51 -12.17 -23.00
C ALA A 328 -37.93 -11.22 -24.07
N PHE A 329 -37.86 -9.92 -23.80
CA PHE A 329 -37.17 -8.94 -24.65
C PHE A 329 -35.63 -9.04 -24.54
N ILE A 330 -35.10 -9.81 -23.58
CA ILE A 330 -33.66 -10.01 -23.39
C ILE A 330 -33.18 -11.08 -24.37
N GLY A 331 -32.45 -10.65 -25.39
CA GLY A 331 -31.89 -11.54 -26.40
C GLY A 331 -31.68 -10.79 -27.71
N PRO A 332 -30.88 -11.34 -28.63
CA PRO A 332 -30.73 -10.78 -29.97
C PRO A 332 -32.08 -10.77 -30.70
N ASN A 333 -32.49 -9.61 -31.20
CA ASN A 333 -33.71 -9.48 -32.01
C ASN A 333 -33.46 -9.73 -33.51
N GLU A 334 -32.20 -9.72 -33.93
CA GLU A 334 -31.78 -9.81 -35.32
C GLU A 334 -30.91 -11.05 -35.58
N VAL A 335 -31.03 -11.60 -36.80
CA VAL A 335 -30.22 -12.72 -37.26
C VAL A 335 -28.91 -12.18 -37.80
N THR A 336 -27.78 -12.62 -37.25
CA THR A 336 -26.45 -12.15 -37.66
C THR A 336 -25.67 -13.13 -38.52
N ASN A 337 -24.71 -12.58 -39.26
CA ASN A 337 -23.83 -13.34 -40.14
C ASN A 337 -22.84 -14.23 -39.36
N ILE A 338 -22.58 -13.91 -38.09
CA ILE A 338 -21.63 -14.61 -37.22
C ILE A 338 -22.33 -15.08 -35.93
N PRO A 339 -22.00 -16.28 -35.40
CA PRO A 339 -22.49 -16.73 -34.09
C PRO A 339 -22.17 -15.75 -32.96
N ILE A 340 -23.13 -15.56 -32.05
CA ILE A 340 -23.05 -14.56 -30.98
C ILE A 340 -21.86 -14.78 -30.04
N PHE A 341 -21.55 -16.04 -29.70
CA PHE A 341 -20.38 -16.32 -28.85
C PHE A 341 -19.07 -15.85 -29.51
N LEU A 342 -18.96 -15.93 -30.84
CA LEU A 342 -17.77 -15.48 -31.56
C LEU A 342 -17.71 -13.94 -31.59
N GLN A 343 -18.86 -13.26 -31.72
CA GLN A 343 -18.93 -11.81 -31.57
C GLN A 343 -18.44 -11.37 -30.18
N ILE A 344 -18.88 -12.07 -29.11
CA ILE A 344 -18.43 -11.78 -27.74
C ILE A 344 -16.91 -11.91 -27.62
N ILE A 345 -16.33 -13.02 -28.09
CA ILE A 345 -14.88 -13.25 -28.02
C ILE A 345 -14.12 -12.18 -28.82
N LEU A 346 -14.56 -11.88 -30.03
CA LEU A 346 -13.95 -10.84 -30.87
C LEU A 346 -14.06 -9.45 -30.24
N GLY A 347 -15.20 -9.13 -29.60
CA GLY A 347 -15.39 -7.86 -28.93
C GLY A 347 -14.53 -7.72 -27.67
N GLU A 348 -14.41 -8.78 -26.86
CA GLU A 348 -13.51 -8.80 -25.69
C GLU A 348 -12.04 -8.63 -26.09
N ILE A 349 -11.60 -9.37 -27.10
CA ILE A 349 -10.24 -9.23 -27.67
C ILE A 349 -10.07 -7.84 -28.29
N GLY A 350 -11.09 -7.32 -28.98
CA GLY A 350 -11.09 -5.99 -29.60
C GLY A 350 -10.89 -4.88 -28.57
N VAL A 351 -11.61 -4.92 -27.44
CA VAL A 351 -11.42 -3.98 -26.33
C VAL A 351 -9.99 -4.05 -25.78
N GLU A 352 -9.42 -5.25 -25.71
CA GLU A 352 -8.05 -5.43 -25.23
C GLU A 352 -7.01 -4.87 -26.21
N PHE A 353 -7.21 -5.07 -27.52
CA PHE A 353 -6.41 -4.39 -28.54
C PHE A 353 -6.51 -2.88 -28.44
N LEU A 354 -7.70 -2.33 -28.23
CA LEU A 354 -7.89 -0.88 -28.07
C LEU A 354 -7.16 -0.35 -26.83
N ARG A 355 -7.21 -1.10 -25.72
CA ARG A 355 -6.48 -0.75 -24.50
C ARG A 355 -4.96 -0.76 -24.74
N MET A 356 -4.42 -1.83 -25.32
CA MET A 356 -2.99 -1.93 -25.63
C MET A 356 -2.54 -0.82 -26.60
N ALA A 357 -3.33 -0.55 -27.64
CA ALA A 357 -3.06 0.52 -28.58
C ALA A 357 -3.04 1.89 -27.88
N SER A 358 -3.97 2.13 -26.95
CA SER A 358 -4.06 3.39 -26.21
C SER A 358 -2.87 3.63 -25.27
N ILE A 359 -2.31 2.58 -24.67
CA ILE A 359 -1.10 2.68 -23.83
C ILE A 359 0.13 3.07 -24.66
N HIS A 360 0.24 2.58 -25.89
CA HIS A 360 1.35 2.89 -26.80
C HIS A 360 1.14 4.17 -27.63
N THR A 361 -0.04 4.76 -27.55
CA THR A 361 -0.38 5.99 -28.27
C THR A 361 -0.01 7.20 -27.43
N PRO A 362 0.71 8.20 -27.98
CA PRO A 362 0.94 9.47 -27.29
C PRO A 362 -0.36 10.11 -26.80
N SER A 363 -0.35 10.70 -25.61
CA SER A 363 -1.55 11.27 -24.97
C SER A 363 -2.28 12.30 -25.84
N SER A 364 -1.55 13.03 -26.69
CA SER A 364 -2.11 13.99 -27.67
C SER A 364 -3.00 13.37 -28.74
N LEU A 365 -2.82 12.08 -29.06
CA LEU A 365 -3.62 11.34 -30.05
C LEU A 365 -4.69 10.44 -29.42
N SER A 366 -4.65 10.21 -28.10
CA SER A 366 -5.54 9.27 -27.40
C SER A 366 -7.03 9.62 -27.57
N THR A 367 -7.39 10.91 -27.48
CA THR A 367 -8.78 11.36 -27.67
C THR A 367 -9.30 11.09 -29.09
N ALA A 368 -8.46 11.32 -30.11
CA ALA A 368 -8.82 11.09 -31.50
C ALA A 368 -9.01 9.59 -31.79
N LEU A 369 -8.10 8.75 -31.28
CA LEU A 369 -8.21 7.30 -31.39
C LEU A 369 -9.41 6.74 -30.62
N GLY A 370 -9.74 7.30 -29.46
CA GLY A 370 -10.95 6.95 -28.72
C GLY A 370 -12.23 7.21 -29.52
N LEU A 371 -12.30 8.36 -30.21
CA LEU A 371 -13.45 8.71 -31.05
C LEU A 371 -13.56 7.80 -32.29
N ILE A 372 -12.44 7.50 -32.95
CA ILE A 372 -12.40 6.54 -34.06
C ILE A 372 -12.82 5.14 -33.59
N SER A 373 -12.35 4.70 -32.42
CA SER A 373 -12.65 3.38 -31.90
C SER A 373 -14.12 3.23 -31.50
N ALA A 374 -14.70 4.24 -30.84
CA ALA A 374 -16.08 4.21 -30.36
C ALA A 374 -17.10 4.38 -31.50
N VAL A 375 -16.89 5.33 -32.39
CA VAL A 375 -17.87 5.68 -33.44
C VAL A 375 -17.64 4.85 -34.69
N LEU A 376 -16.41 4.85 -35.22
CA LEU A 376 -16.12 4.28 -36.53
C LEU A 376 -16.12 2.75 -36.50
N ILE A 377 -15.43 2.14 -35.53
CA ILE A 377 -15.37 0.67 -35.45
C ILE A 377 -16.69 0.11 -34.94
N GLY A 378 -17.29 0.72 -33.90
CA GLY A 378 -18.54 0.24 -33.30
C GLY A 378 -19.74 0.32 -34.26
N GLN A 379 -20.00 1.48 -34.87
CA GLN A 379 -21.17 1.66 -35.73
C GLN A 379 -21.04 0.88 -37.04
N ILE A 380 -19.88 0.93 -37.70
CA ILE A 380 -19.66 0.18 -38.95
C ILE A 380 -19.75 -1.32 -38.71
N ALA A 381 -19.26 -1.80 -37.56
CA ALA A 381 -19.39 -3.21 -37.18
C ALA A 381 -20.85 -3.66 -37.05
N ILE A 382 -21.75 -2.80 -36.57
CA ILE A 382 -23.19 -3.08 -36.53
C ILE A 382 -23.76 -3.03 -37.96
N GLU A 383 -23.47 -1.98 -38.71
CA GLU A 383 -24.02 -1.76 -40.07
C GLU A 383 -23.66 -2.88 -41.05
N VAL A 384 -22.44 -3.44 -40.95
CA VAL A 384 -21.98 -4.55 -41.78
C VAL A 384 -22.49 -5.91 -41.27
N GLY A 385 -23.21 -5.94 -40.14
CA GLY A 385 -23.80 -7.14 -39.55
C GLY A 385 -22.77 -8.04 -38.83
N LEU A 386 -21.63 -7.48 -38.44
CA LEU A 386 -20.59 -8.18 -37.68
C LEU A 386 -20.99 -8.33 -36.20
N PHE A 387 -21.63 -7.31 -35.63
CA PHE A 387 -22.08 -7.28 -34.24
C PHE A 387 -23.55 -6.92 -34.10
N VAL A 388 -24.24 -7.59 -33.17
CA VAL A 388 -25.56 -7.16 -32.69
C VAL A 388 -25.39 -5.97 -31.72
N PRO A 389 -26.27 -4.95 -31.76
CA PRO A 389 -26.23 -3.83 -30.81
C PRO A 389 -26.20 -4.28 -29.33
N GLU A 390 -26.97 -5.31 -28.99
CA GLU A 390 -27.03 -5.91 -27.66
C GLU A 390 -25.67 -6.45 -27.20
N VAL A 391 -24.89 -7.11 -28.09
CA VAL A 391 -23.54 -7.61 -27.75
C VAL A 391 -22.62 -6.45 -27.38
N ILE A 392 -22.64 -5.38 -28.17
CA ILE A 392 -21.83 -4.17 -27.92
C ILE A 392 -22.25 -3.52 -26.60
N LEU A 393 -23.55 -3.46 -26.31
CA LEU A 393 -24.08 -2.91 -25.07
C LEU A 393 -23.54 -3.70 -23.85
N TYR A 394 -23.67 -5.02 -23.84
CA TYR A 394 -23.23 -5.83 -22.70
C TYR A 394 -21.71 -5.82 -22.53
N ILE A 395 -20.94 -5.78 -23.63
CA ILE A 395 -19.48 -5.61 -23.58
C ILE A 395 -19.15 -4.25 -22.97
N ALA A 396 -19.79 -3.15 -23.42
CA ALA A 396 -19.54 -1.82 -22.88
C ALA A 396 -19.81 -1.75 -21.37
N VAL A 397 -20.93 -2.32 -20.90
CA VAL A 397 -21.25 -2.38 -19.46
C VAL A 397 -20.22 -3.23 -18.71
N SER A 398 -19.82 -4.38 -19.26
CA SER A 398 -18.80 -5.25 -18.64
C SER A 398 -17.45 -4.51 -18.50
N VAL A 399 -17.03 -3.77 -19.53
CA VAL A 399 -15.77 -2.99 -19.53
C VAL A 399 -15.82 -1.85 -18.53
N ILE A 400 -16.93 -1.10 -18.48
CA ILE A 400 -17.12 -0.03 -17.49
C ILE A 400 -17.09 -0.62 -16.07
N GLY A 401 -17.76 -1.76 -15.86
CA GLY A 401 -17.73 -2.48 -14.59
C GLY A 401 -16.31 -2.94 -14.21
N ALA A 402 -15.49 -3.35 -15.18
CA ALA A 402 -14.13 -3.80 -14.93
C ALA A 402 -13.25 -2.67 -14.36
N TYR A 403 -13.45 -1.43 -14.81
CA TYR A 403 -12.76 -0.23 -14.28
C TYR A 403 -13.17 0.12 -12.85
N ALA A 404 -14.26 -0.46 -12.32
CA ALA A 404 -14.57 -0.33 -10.91
C ALA A 404 -13.60 -1.11 -10.02
N THR A 405 -12.88 -2.10 -10.56
CA THR A 405 -11.86 -2.89 -9.84
C THR A 405 -10.64 -2.01 -9.54
N PRO A 406 -10.33 -1.71 -8.26
CA PRO A 406 -9.24 -0.78 -7.92
C PRO A 406 -7.86 -1.35 -8.21
N SER A 407 -7.66 -2.62 -7.88
CA SER A 407 -6.38 -3.30 -8.11
C SER A 407 -6.27 -3.70 -9.57
N TYR A 408 -5.24 -3.19 -10.26
CA TYR A 408 -4.95 -3.52 -11.65
C TYR A 408 -4.75 -5.03 -11.86
N GLU A 409 -3.95 -5.66 -11.02
CA GLU A 409 -3.68 -7.11 -11.05
C GLU A 409 -4.97 -7.93 -10.90
N LEU A 410 -5.85 -7.55 -9.96
CA LEU A 410 -7.14 -8.22 -9.80
C LEU A 410 -8.03 -8.02 -11.04
N GLY A 411 -8.00 -6.84 -11.65
CA GLY A 411 -8.72 -6.56 -12.90
C GLY A 411 -8.29 -7.49 -14.03
N LEU A 412 -6.99 -7.77 -14.16
CA LEU A 412 -6.48 -8.75 -15.12
C LEU A 412 -6.92 -10.18 -14.78
N ALA A 413 -6.82 -10.58 -13.52
CA ALA A 413 -7.26 -11.89 -13.05
C ALA A 413 -8.75 -12.13 -13.36
N ASN A 414 -9.57 -11.13 -13.07
CA ASN A 414 -11.01 -11.13 -13.33
C ASN A 414 -11.34 -11.23 -14.82
N LYS A 415 -10.55 -10.60 -15.69
CA LYS A 415 -10.68 -10.76 -17.15
C LYS A 415 -10.38 -12.19 -17.61
N VAL A 416 -9.31 -12.80 -17.11
CA VAL A 416 -8.96 -14.20 -17.43
C VAL A 416 -10.07 -15.14 -16.94
N ALA A 417 -10.55 -14.95 -15.71
CA ALA A 417 -11.68 -15.69 -15.15
C ALA A 417 -12.94 -15.56 -16.03
N LYS A 418 -13.30 -14.32 -16.41
CA LYS A 418 -14.43 -14.05 -17.31
C LYS A 418 -14.29 -14.77 -18.65
N MET A 419 -13.12 -14.73 -19.28
CA MET A 419 -12.88 -15.41 -20.56
C MET A 419 -13.07 -16.92 -20.43
N MET A 420 -12.60 -17.53 -19.34
CA MET A 420 -12.83 -18.95 -19.07
C MET A 420 -14.34 -19.27 -18.94
N VAL A 421 -15.11 -18.42 -18.25
CA VAL A 421 -16.57 -18.62 -18.12
C VAL A 421 -17.27 -18.46 -19.46
N ILE A 422 -16.91 -17.48 -20.28
CA ILE A 422 -17.48 -17.27 -21.62
C ILE A 422 -17.22 -18.50 -22.51
N VAL A 423 -15.97 -18.99 -22.56
CA VAL A 423 -15.61 -20.15 -23.39
C VAL A 423 -16.33 -21.41 -22.90
N ALA A 424 -16.38 -21.65 -21.59
CA ALA A 424 -17.10 -22.80 -21.04
C ALA A 424 -18.61 -22.72 -21.34
N THR A 425 -19.20 -21.53 -21.24
CA THR A 425 -20.62 -21.30 -21.58
C THR A 425 -20.85 -21.50 -23.08
N ALA A 426 -19.93 -21.08 -23.94
CA ALA A 426 -20.04 -21.28 -25.39
C ALA A 426 -19.99 -22.76 -25.80
N VAL A 427 -19.22 -23.58 -25.09
CA VAL A 427 -19.05 -25.01 -25.42
C VAL A 427 -20.13 -25.88 -24.77
N PHE A 428 -20.46 -25.61 -23.50
CA PHE A 428 -21.34 -26.45 -22.69
C PHE A 428 -22.64 -25.76 -22.25
N HIS A 429 -22.97 -24.62 -22.86
CA HIS A 429 -24.20 -23.86 -22.62
C HIS A 429 -24.37 -23.52 -21.11
N GLU A 430 -25.58 -23.65 -20.56
CA GLU A 430 -25.92 -23.32 -19.17
C GLU A 430 -25.14 -24.15 -18.13
N ILE A 431 -24.85 -25.42 -18.44
CA ILE A 431 -24.06 -26.29 -17.56
C ILE A 431 -22.62 -25.77 -17.51
N GLY A 432 -22.08 -25.34 -18.65
CA GLY A 432 -20.75 -24.74 -18.75
C GLY A 432 -20.57 -23.53 -17.87
N PHE A 433 -21.57 -22.64 -17.85
CA PHE A 433 -21.59 -21.46 -17.00
C PHE A 433 -21.48 -21.82 -15.51
N ILE A 434 -22.34 -22.72 -15.02
CA ILE A 434 -22.37 -23.13 -13.60
C ILE A 434 -21.07 -23.84 -13.22
N VAL A 435 -20.58 -24.76 -14.05
CA VAL A 435 -19.35 -25.51 -13.80
C VAL A 435 -18.14 -24.58 -13.77
N ALA A 436 -18.01 -23.65 -14.71
CA ALA A 436 -16.87 -22.73 -14.75
C ALA A 436 -16.81 -21.83 -13.51
N ILE A 437 -17.95 -21.27 -13.09
CA ILE A 437 -18.03 -20.47 -11.86
C ILE A 437 -17.64 -21.31 -10.65
N THR A 438 -18.14 -22.54 -10.56
CA THR A 438 -17.84 -23.46 -9.46
C THR A 438 -16.35 -23.79 -9.41
N VAL A 439 -15.73 -24.08 -10.55
CA VAL A 439 -14.29 -24.37 -10.66
C VAL A 439 -13.46 -23.16 -10.24
N ILE A 440 -13.78 -21.96 -10.72
CA ILE A 440 -13.08 -20.72 -10.33
C ILE A 440 -13.22 -20.48 -8.83
N PHE A 441 -14.42 -20.66 -8.27
CA PHE A 441 -14.66 -20.51 -6.85
C PHE A 441 -13.83 -21.50 -6.02
N LEU A 442 -13.85 -22.79 -6.36
CA LEU A 442 -13.05 -23.82 -5.69
C LEU A 442 -11.55 -23.55 -5.81
N TYR A 443 -11.11 -23.07 -6.98
CA TYR A 443 -9.74 -22.65 -7.18
C TYR A 443 -9.36 -21.51 -6.23
N MET A 444 -10.16 -20.45 -6.14
CA MET A 444 -9.94 -19.34 -5.20
C MET A 444 -9.93 -19.78 -3.73
N VAL A 445 -10.75 -20.77 -3.34
CA VAL A 445 -10.73 -21.37 -2.00
C VAL A 445 -9.38 -22.06 -1.70
N SER A 446 -8.75 -22.66 -2.70
CA SER A 446 -7.47 -23.36 -2.54
C SER A 446 -6.26 -22.42 -2.41
N ILE A 447 -6.40 -21.16 -2.84
CA ILE A 447 -5.31 -20.18 -2.84
C ILE A 447 -4.98 -19.73 -1.41
N ARG A 448 -3.68 -19.67 -1.11
CA ARG A 448 -3.15 -19.06 0.12
C ARG A 448 -2.08 -18.01 -0.20
N SER A 449 -2.19 -16.83 0.40
CA SER A 449 -1.15 -15.79 0.37
C SER A 449 -0.38 -15.83 1.68
N LEU A 450 0.88 -16.29 1.65
CA LEU A 450 1.75 -16.38 2.84
C LEU A 450 1.03 -16.97 4.07
N GLN A 451 0.48 -18.19 3.90
CA GLN A 451 -0.30 -18.94 4.90
C GLN A 451 -1.70 -18.41 5.23
N THR A 452 -2.11 -17.26 4.68
CA THR A 452 -3.47 -16.72 4.86
C THR A 452 -4.45 -17.21 3.79
N PRO A 453 -5.69 -17.62 4.15
CA PRO A 453 -6.75 -17.97 3.20
C PRO A 453 -7.14 -16.78 2.31
N TYR A 454 -7.12 -16.96 0.99
CA TYR A 454 -7.38 -15.86 0.05
C TYR A 454 -8.82 -15.31 0.08
N LEU A 455 -9.78 -16.14 0.47
CA LEU A 455 -11.20 -15.76 0.57
C LEU A 455 -11.63 -15.29 1.97
N TRP A 456 -10.72 -15.09 2.92
CA TRP A 456 -11.09 -14.50 4.21
C TRP A 456 -11.61 -13.06 4.00
N PRO A 457 -12.71 -12.64 4.65
CA PRO A 457 -13.47 -13.31 5.74
C PRO A 457 -14.69 -14.12 5.28
N PHE A 458 -14.85 -14.37 3.98
CA PHE A 458 -15.92 -15.25 3.50
C PHE A 458 -15.61 -16.72 3.83
N LEU A 459 -14.37 -17.15 3.61
CA LEU A 459 -13.87 -18.49 3.95
C LEU A 459 -12.43 -18.40 4.51
N PRO A 460 -12.19 -18.75 5.79
CA PRO A 460 -13.18 -19.13 6.81
C PRO A 460 -14.11 -17.96 7.16
N PHE A 461 -15.36 -18.27 7.50
CA PHE A 461 -16.41 -17.27 7.70
C PHE A 461 -16.21 -16.45 8.98
N ASP A 462 -16.08 -15.14 8.83
CA ASP A 462 -16.10 -14.15 9.91
C ASP A 462 -17.13 -13.07 9.56
N GLY A 463 -18.34 -13.21 10.12
CA GLY A 463 -19.46 -12.31 9.83
C GLY A 463 -19.21 -10.86 10.25
N GLY A 464 -18.40 -10.63 11.29
CA GLY A 464 -18.04 -9.29 11.74
C GLY A 464 -17.17 -8.57 10.71
N ALA A 465 -16.08 -9.23 10.29
CA ALA A 465 -15.18 -8.70 9.27
C ALA A 465 -15.88 -8.58 7.90
N LEU A 466 -16.72 -9.56 7.53
CA LEU A 466 -17.48 -9.50 6.28
C LEU A 466 -18.44 -8.30 6.26
N MET A 467 -19.11 -8.02 7.38
CA MET A 467 -20.00 -6.86 7.47
C MET A 467 -19.24 -5.53 7.36
N GLN A 468 -18.01 -5.44 7.89
CA GLN A 468 -17.15 -4.27 7.71
C GLN A 468 -16.69 -4.08 6.24
N ILE A 469 -16.59 -5.18 5.48
CA ILE A 469 -16.33 -5.12 4.05
C ILE A 469 -17.58 -4.69 3.30
N VAL A 470 -18.77 -5.17 3.63
CA VAL A 470 -20.01 -4.77 2.91
C VAL A 470 -20.45 -3.35 3.26
N ILE A 471 -20.35 -2.98 4.53
CA ILE A 471 -20.75 -1.68 5.07
C ILE A 471 -19.54 -1.02 5.70
N ARG A 472 -19.25 0.21 5.29
CA ARG A 472 -18.10 0.94 5.85
C ARG A 472 -18.42 1.36 7.29
N PRO A 473 -17.68 0.87 8.31
CA PRO A 473 -17.86 1.33 9.67
C PRO A 473 -17.35 2.77 9.85
N THR A 474 -17.82 3.45 10.90
CA THR A 474 -17.18 4.68 11.35
C THR A 474 -15.80 4.35 11.91
N VAL A 475 -14.83 5.25 11.75
CA VAL A 475 -13.50 5.09 12.34
C VAL A 475 -13.60 4.91 13.87
N THR A 476 -14.54 5.60 14.52
CA THR A 476 -14.81 5.46 15.96
C THR A 476 -15.44 4.12 16.37
N GLY A 477 -16.12 3.45 15.44
CA GLY A 477 -16.73 2.13 15.66
C GLY A 477 -15.78 0.97 15.37
N ASP A 478 -14.74 1.21 14.56
CA ASP A 478 -13.80 0.19 14.13
C ASP A 478 -12.65 0.00 15.13
N LYS A 479 -12.92 -0.80 16.17
CA LYS A 479 -12.05 -0.96 17.33
C LYS A 479 -11.06 -2.12 17.21
N LEU A 480 -11.31 -3.09 16.34
CA LEU A 480 -10.55 -4.33 16.23
C LEU A 480 -9.69 -4.32 14.97
N ARG A 481 -8.50 -4.93 15.05
CA ARG A 481 -7.66 -5.20 13.88
C ARG A 481 -8.16 -6.45 13.17
N PRO A 482 -7.94 -6.58 11.84
CA PRO A 482 -8.32 -7.77 11.10
C PRO A 482 -7.66 -9.01 11.71
N SER A 483 -8.45 -10.06 11.95
CA SER A 483 -7.93 -11.30 12.55
C SER A 483 -6.98 -12.06 11.62
N ILE A 484 -7.08 -11.82 10.30
CA ILE A 484 -6.29 -12.49 9.26
C ILE A 484 -4.78 -12.24 9.34
N VAL A 485 -4.36 -11.11 9.91
CA VAL A 485 -2.93 -10.78 10.08
C VAL A 485 -2.38 -11.23 11.43
N HIS A 486 -3.15 -12.01 12.20
CA HIS A 486 -2.79 -12.51 13.54
C HIS A 486 -2.11 -11.46 14.43
N PRO A 487 -2.74 -10.28 14.62
CA PRO A 487 -2.04 -9.17 15.24
C PRO A 487 -1.80 -9.45 16.72
N ARG A 488 -0.58 -9.19 17.19
CA ARG A 488 -0.22 -9.36 18.62
C ARG A 488 -1.02 -8.42 19.52
N ASN A 489 -1.31 -7.23 19.01
CA ASN A 489 -2.24 -6.30 19.62
C ASN A 489 -3.56 -6.29 18.82
N VAL A 490 -4.64 -6.84 19.38
CA VAL A 490 -5.92 -7.00 18.66
C VAL A 490 -6.70 -5.68 18.53
N ARG A 491 -6.49 -4.70 19.42
CA ARG A 491 -7.34 -3.50 19.51
C ARG A 491 -6.64 -2.26 18.97
N ARG A 492 -7.31 -1.55 18.06
CA ARG A 492 -6.86 -0.27 17.48
C ARG A 492 -7.03 0.90 18.46
N GLN A 493 -8.06 0.83 19.31
CA GLN A 493 -8.45 1.90 20.23
C GLN A 493 -8.45 1.37 21.66
N GLN A 494 -7.93 2.16 22.59
CA GLN A 494 -8.06 1.89 24.02
C GLN A 494 -9.55 2.03 24.42
N GLU A 495 -10.04 1.16 25.30
CA GLU A 495 -11.39 1.34 25.87
C GLU A 495 -11.40 2.63 26.68
N ASN A 496 -12.16 3.62 26.21
CA ASN A 496 -12.60 4.68 27.10
C ASN A 496 -13.54 4.02 28.11
N ASN A 497 -13.03 3.74 29.31
CA ASN A 497 -13.86 3.46 30.47
C ASN A 497 -14.76 4.68 30.67
N LYS A 498 -15.99 4.62 30.16
CA LYS A 498 -17.03 5.61 30.45
C LYS A 498 -17.68 5.29 31.79
#